data_AF-A0A8T5HXA0-F1
#
_entry.id   AF-A0A8T5HXA0-F1
#
_cell.length_a   1.000
_cell.length_b   1.000
_cell.length_c   1.000
_cell.angle_alpha   90.00
_cell.angle_beta   90.00
_cell.angle_gamma   90.00
#
_symmetry.space_group_name_H-M   'P 1'
#
loop_
_entity.id
_entity.type
_entity.pdbx_description
1 polymer ?
#
loop_
_entity_poly.entity_id
_entity_poly.type
_entity_poly.pdbx_seq_one_letter_code
_entity_poly.pdbx_strand_id
1 'polypeptide(L)'
;MKDLPKKYLSTKDRKEMWSQAKKIISKVDKELDFSEVYAVGSMISNKKNPNDIDFAIVTKLKNKKSNSAFPIDLIILPENEDLPDYLQFFEKYMKKKYGSSFKPIKLK
;
A
#
# COMPACT_ATOMS: atom_id res chain seq x y z
N MET A 1 -3.20 9.30 11.90
CA MET A 1 -3.98 8.07 11.63
C MET A 1 -4.42 7.39 12.92
N LYS A 2 -5.69 6.95 12.99
CA LYS A 2 -6.21 6.09 14.07
C LYS A 2 -5.70 4.66 13.90
N ASP A 3 -5.74 3.86 14.97
CA ASP A 3 -5.43 2.43 14.88
C ASP A 3 -6.60 1.61 14.34
N LEU A 4 -6.27 0.46 13.73
CA LEU A 4 -7.26 -0.54 13.37
C LEU A 4 -7.90 -1.16 14.63
N PRO A 5 -9.16 -1.61 14.53
CA PRO A 5 -9.78 -2.43 15.57
C PRO A 5 -8.89 -3.61 15.98
N LYS A 6 -8.81 -3.90 17.29
CA LYS A 6 -7.94 -4.95 17.87
C LYS A 6 -8.10 -6.31 17.19
N LYS A 7 -9.30 -6.66 16.70
CA LYS A 7 -9.56 -7.91 15.95
C LYS A 7 -8.70 -8.08 14.69
N TYR A 8 -8.30 -6.99 14.05
CA TYR A 8 -7.42 -6.99 12.87
C TYR A 8 -5.93 -6.84 13.23
N LEU A 9 -5.62 -6.60 14.51
CA LEU A 9 -4.27 -6.51 15.07
C LEU A 9 -4.03 -7.67 16.04
N SER A 10 -4.50 -8.85 15.67
CA SER A 10 -4.56 -10.03 16.54
C SER A 10 -3.20 -10.70 16.76
N THR A 11 -2.25 -10.56 15.82
CA THR A 11 -0.91 -11.16 15.91
C THR A 11 0.17 -10.09 16.08
N LYS A 12 1.36 -10.51 16.56
CA LYS A 12 2.53 -9.62 16.65
C LYS A 12 2.90 -9.05 15.29
N ASP A 13 2.93 -9.89 14.26
CA ASP A 13 3.29 -9.50 12.89
C ASP A 13 2.31 -8.44 12.35
N ARG A 14 1.00 -8.62 12.53
CA ARG A 14 0.00 -7.63 12.10
C ARG A 14 0.17 -6.28 12.81
N LYS A 15 0.51 -6.29 14.11
CA LYS A 15 0.80 -5.06 14.86
C LYS A 15 2.05 -4.37 14.34
N GLU A 16 3.09 -5.14 14.03
CA GLU A 16 4.35 -4.62 13.51
C GLU A 16 4.19 -4.04 12.11
N MET A 17 3.58 -4.78 11.19
CA MET A 17 3.23 -4.31 9.85
C MET A 17 2.44 -3.00 9.92
N TRP A 18 1.39 -2.95 10.77
CA TRP A 18 0.57 -1.75 10.94
C TRP A 18 1.36 -0.57 11.51
N SER A 19 2.23 -0.82 12.48
CA SER A 19 3.10 0.21 13.08
C SER A 19 4.05 0.82 12.05
N GLN A 20 4.67 0.00 11.20
CA GLN A 20 5.56 0.49 10.13
C GLN A 20 4.77 1.23 9.05
N ALA A 21 3.64 0.69 8.62
CA ALA A 21 2.77 1.35 7.64
C ALA A 21 2.29 2.73 8.13
N LYS A 22 1.88 2.84 9.41
CA LYS A 22 1.52 4.13 10.02
C LYS A 22 2.63 5.17 9.89
N LYS A 23 3.88 4.79 10.15
CA LYS A 23 5.03 5.71 10.07
C LYS A 23 5.25 6.18 8.64
N ILE A 24 5.16 5.28 7.66
CA ILE A 24 5.33 5.61 6.23
C ILE A 24 4.18 6.51 5.77
N ILE A 25 2.93 6.09 5.94
CA ILE A 25 1.75 6.84 5.47
C ILE A 25 1.67 8.22 6.13
N SER A 26 2.06 8.36 7.41
CA SER A 26 2.10 9.68 8.06
C SER A 26 3.15 10.63 7.48
N LYS A 27 4.22 10.11 6.85
CA LYS A 27 5.16 10.94 6.10
C LYS A 27 4.58 11.34 4.75
N VAL A 28 3.94 10.39 4.05
CA VAL A 28 3.31 10.67 2.74
C VAL A 28 2.17 11.69 2.87
N ASP A 29 1.38 11.61 3.94
CA ASP A 29 0.27 12.54 4.22
C ASP A 29 0.74 14.00 4.27
N LYS A 30 1.91 14.26 4.86
CA LYS A 30 2.48 15.61 4.94
C LYS A 30 2.80 16.20 3.55
N GLU A 31 3.14 15.36 2.59
CA GLU A 31 3.56 15.78 1.25
C GLU A 31 2.38 15.83 0.26
N LEU A 32 1.45 14.89 0.35
CA LEU A 32 0.33 14.74 -0.58
C LEU A 32 -1.00 15.33 -0.08
N ASP A 33 -1.05 15.81 1.16
CA ASP A 33 -2.20 16.44 1.82
C ASP A 33 -3.48 15.59 1.69
N PHE A 34 -3.56 14.51 2.48
CA PHE A 34 -4.70 13.60 2.42
C PHE A 34 -5.95 14.25 3.01
N SER A 35 -7.10 14.05 2.37
CA SER A 35 -8.40 14.30 2.99
C SER A 35 -8.90 13.10 3.76
N GLU A 36 -8.71 11.89 3.22
CA GLU A 36 -9.23 10.64 3.79
C GLU A 36 -8.27 9.48 3.54
N VAL A 37 -8.24 8.54 4.48
CA VAL A 37 -7.42 7.33 4.40
C VAL A 37 -8.24 6.15 4.91
N TYR A 38 -8.37 5.12 4.06
CA TYR A 38 -9.07 3.89 4.34
C TYR A 38 -8.10 2.73 4.31
N ALA A 39 -8.05 1.93 5.38
CA ALA A 39 -7.41 0.62 5.31
C ALA A 39 -8.35 -0.35 4.61
N VAL A 40 -7.87 -1.06 3.59
CA VAL A 40 -8.66 -1.99 2.79
C VAL A 40 -7.95 -3.34 2.65
N GLY A 41 -8.55 -4.25 1.89
CA GLY A 41 -7.91 -5.50 1.50
C GLY A 41 -7.66 -6.48 2.64
N SER A 42 -6.58 -7.24 2.51
CA SER A 42 -6.41 -8.47 3.29
C SER A 42 -6.17 -8.21 4.79
N MET A 43 -5.60 -7.04 5.13
CA MET A 43 -5.33 -6.61 6.50
C MET A 43 -6.59 -6.38 7.35
N ILE A 44 -7.73 -6.01 6.74
CA ILE A 44 -9.01 -5.84 7.44
C ILE A 44 -9.98 -7.01 7.20
N SER A 45 -9.45 -8.14 6.75
CA SER A 45 -10.20 -9.38 6.52
C SER A 45 -9.90 -10.45 7.58
N ASN A 46 -10.60 -11.59 7.49
CA ASN A 46 -10.33 -12.79 8.29
C ASN A 46 -9.10 -13.59 7.81
N LYS A 47 -8.36 -13.12 6.79
CA LYS A 47 -7.12 -13.77 6.34
C LYS A 47 -6.12 -13.81 7.50
N LYS A 48 -5.60 -14.99 7.81
CA LYS A 48 -4.69 -15.21 8.95
C LYS A 48 -3.41 -14.38 8.80
N ASN A 49 -2.77 -14.49 7.63
CA ASN A 49 -1.52 -13.84 7.29
C ASN A 49 -1.73 -12.92 6.07
N PRO A 50 -1.99 -11.62 6.26
CA PRO A 50 -1.93 -10.65 5.16
C PRO A 50 -0.49 -10.53 4.66
N ASN A 51 -0.33 -10.34 3.35
CA ASN A 51 1.00 -10.21 2.73
C ASN A 51 1.46 -8.75 2.71
N ASP A 52 0.50 -7.82 2.73
CA ASP A 52 0.61 -6.39 2.54
C ASP A 52 -0.48 -5.66 3.32
N ILE A 53 -0.42 -4.32 3.32
CA ILE A 53 -1.47 -3.45 3.84
C ILE A 53 -1.91 -2.54 2.72
N ASP A 54 -3.15 -2.72 2.28
CA ASP A 54 -3.75 -1.90 1.24
C ASP A 54 -4.38 -0.64 1.84
N PHE A 55 -4.17 0.49 1.17
CA PHE A 55 -4.81 1.76 1.51
C PHE A 55 -5.55 2.33 0.30
N ALA A 56 -6.78 2.79 0.51
CA ALA A 56 -7.42 3.73 -0.41
C ALA A 56 -7.29 5.13 0.19
N ILE A 57 -6.62 6.03 -0.53
CA ILE A 57 -6.26 7.36 -0.05
C ILE A 57 -6.88 8.40 -0.97
N VAL A 58 -7.56 9.38 -0.38
CA VAL A 58 -8.09 10.54 -1.10
C VAL A 58 -7.15 11.71 -0.85
N THR A 59 -6.49 12.17 -1.91
CA THR A 59 -5.60 13.34 -1.87
C THR A 59 -6.37 14.60 -2.22
N LYS A 60 -6.03 15.74 -1.60
CA LYS A 60 -6.63 17.02 -1.96
C LYS A 60 -6.01 17.53 -3.25
N LEU A 61 -6.81 17.59 -4.32
CA LEU A 61 -6.39 18.25 -5.55
C LEU A 61 -6.60 19.77 -5.42
N LYS A 62 -5.59 20.54 -5.86
CA LYS A 62 -5.68 22.01 -5.93
C LYS A 62 -6.82 22.49 -6.84
N ASN A 63 -7.24 21.66 -7.82
CA ASN A 63 -8.29 22.00 -8.78
C ASN A 63 -9.32 20.88 -8.88
N LYS A 64 -10.47 21.05 -8.23
CA LYS A 64 -11.52 20.01 -8.10
C LYS A 64 -12.39 19.84 -9.35
N LYS A 65 -12.30 20.75 -10.33
CA LYS A 65 -13.13 20.74 -11.55
C LYS A 65 -12.61 19.82 -12.66
N SER A 66 -11.93 18.74 -12.32
CA SER A 66 -11.49 17.76 -13.32
C SER A 66 -12.52 16.64 -13.46
N ASN A 67 -12.98 16.40 -14.69
CA ASN A 67 -13.77 15.21 -15.04
C ASN A 67 -12.91 13.92 -15.09
N SER A 68 -11.64 13.97 -14.69
CA SER A 68 -10.69 12.85 -14.74
C SER A 68 -10.31 12.37 -13.33
N ALA A 69 -11.28 11.94 -12.53
CA ALA A 69 -10.97 11.16 -11.34
C ALA A 69 -10.55 9.75 -11.80
N PHE A 70 -9.27 9.41 -11.63
CA PHE A 70 -8.76 8.06 -11.86
C PHE A 70 -7.94 7.60 -10.64
N PRO A 71 -8.04 6.32 -10.26
CA PRO A 71 -7.22 5.79 -9.18
C PRO A 71 -5.77 5.63 -9.67
N ILE A 72 -4.84 5.88 -8.76
CA ILE A 72 -3.44 5.50 -8.93
C ILE A 72 -3.20 4.33 -7.99
N ASP A 73 -2.77 3.20 -8.53
CA ASP A 73 -2.28 2.09 -7.73
C ASP A 73 -0.81 2.35 -7.37
N LEU A 74 -0.51 2.42 -6.07
CA LEU A 74 0.79 2.78 -5.55
C LEU A 74 1.24 1.74 -4.52
N ILE A 75 2.40 1.15 -4.79
CA ILE A 75 3.05 0.22 -3.86
C ILE A 75 4.27 0.93 -3.29
N ILE A 76 4.28 1.09 -1.97
CA ILE A 76 5.41 1.65 -1.23
C ILE A 76 6.07 0.51 -0.46
N LEU A 77 7.32 0.22 -0.80
CA LEU A 77 8.11 -0.82 -0.15
C LEU A 77 9.15 -0.17 0.76
N PRO A 78 9.25 -0.57 2.04
CA PRO A 78 10.37 -0.17 2.88
C PRO A 78 11.66 -0.79 2.35
N GLU A 79 12.73 -0.01 2.33
CA GLU A 79 14.06 -0.51 1.98
C GLU A 79 14.62 -1.35 3.13
N ASN A 80 14.85 -2.63 2.87
CA ASN A 80 15.48 -3.57 3.77
C ASN A 80 16.24 -4.64 2.96
N GLU A 81 16.88 -5.58 3.67
CA GLU A 81 17.66 -6.67 3.07
C GLU A 81 16.84 -7.59 2.15
N ASP A 82 15.54 -7.72 2.39
CA ASP A 82 14.63 -8.58 1.62
C ASP A 82 14.07 -7.92 0.35
N LEU A 83 14.30 -6.62 0.16
CA LEU A 83 13.73 -5.87 -0.97
C LEU A 83 14.04 -6.50 -2.34
N PRO A 84 15.26 -6.99 -2.64
CA PRO A 84 15.55 -7.63 -3.92
C PRO A 84 14.68 -8.86 -4.19
N ASP A 85 14.44 -9.69 -3.17
CA ASP A 85 13.63 -10.90 -3.27
C ASP A 85 12.15 -10.55 -3.47
N TYR A 86 11.67 -9.52 -2.76
CA TYR A 86 10.31 -9.02 -2.96
C TYR A 86 10.11 -8.48 -4.38
N LEU A 87 11.06 -7.71 -4.92
CA LEU A 87 10.96 -7.17 -6.28
C LEU A 87 10.92 -8.28 -7.34
N GLN A 88 11.72 -9.34 -7.16
CA GLN A 88 11.66 -10.52 -8.04
C GLN A 88 10.32 -11.25 -7.94
N PHE A 89 9.81 -11.45 -6.71
CA PHE A 89 8.50 -12.05 -6.49
C PHE A 89 7.39 -11.21 -7.15
N PHE A 90 7.44 -9.89 -6.95
CA PHE A 90 6.51 -8.93 -7.51
C PHE A 90 6.50 -8.98 -9.04
N GLU A 91 7.67 -9.01 -9.69
CA GLU A 91 7.76 -9.14 -11.14
C GLU A 91 7.13 -10.47 -11.62
N LYS A 92 7.42 -11.60 -10.96
CA LYS A 92 6.80 -12.90 -11.29
C LYS A 92 5.28 -12.85 -11.14
N TYR A 93 4.79 -12.24 -10.06
CA TYR A 93 3.37 -12.04 -9.82
C TYR A 93 2.71 -11.19 -10.91
N MET A 94 3.35 -10.08 -11.30
CA MET A 94 2.82 -9.19 -12.33
C MET A 94 2.86 -9.82 -13.73
N LYS A 95 3.86 -10.65 -14.04
CA LYS A 95 3.86 -11.48 -15.26
C LYS A 95 2.70 -12.47 -15.30
N LYS A 96 2.35 -13.07 -14.15
CA LYS A 96 1.17 -13.95 -14.07
C LYS A 96 -0.14 -13.18 -14.27
N LYS A 97 -0.21 -11.94 -13.77
CA LYS A 97 -1.41 -11.09 -13.83
C LYS A 97 -1.61 -10.43 -15.21
N TYR A 98 -0.55 -9.92 -15.82
CA TYR A 98 -0.60 -9.08 -17.01
C TYR A 98 0.07 -9.71 -18.25
N GLY A 99 0.62 -10.92 -18.14
CA GLY A 99 1.25 -11.65 -19.23
C GLY A 99 2.77 -11.72 -19.12
N SER A 100 3.37 -12.72 -19.76
CA SER A 100 4.81 -13.03 -19.68
C SER A 100 5.73 -11.92 -20.22
N SER A 101 5.19 -11.04 -21.07
CA SER A 101 5.89 -9.87 -21.61
C SER A 101 5.98 -8.69 -20.63
N PHE A 102 5.27 -8.73 -19.50
CA PHE A 102 5.33 -7.69 -18.49
C PHE A 102 6.78 -7.52 -17.98
N LYS A 103 7.26 -6.28 -18.00
CA LYS A 103 8.51 -5.86 -17.38
C LYS A 103 8.31 -4.53 -16.67
N PRO A 104 8.72 -4.40 -15.39
CA PRO A 104 8.67 -3.12 -14.70
C PRO A 104 9.61 -2.13 -15.39
N ILE A 105 9.16 -0.87 -15.52
CA ILE A 105 9.98 0.22 -16.04
C ILE A 105 10.58 0.96 -14.84
N LYS A 106 11.92 1.00 -14.77
CA LYS A 106 12.63 1.79 -13.75
C LYS A 106 12.64 3.25 -14.17
N LEU A 107 11.97 4.10 -13.38
CA LEU A 107 11.85 5.54 -13.66
C LEU A 107 12.93 6.40 -12.96
N LYS A 108 13.66 5.81 -12.00
CA LYS A 108 14.77 6.43 -11.26
C LYS A 108 15.71 5.35 -10.77
#